data_AF-I7K8Z5-F1
#
_entry.id   AF-I7K8Z5-F1
#
_cell.length_a   1.000
_cell.length_b   1.000
_cell.length_c   1.000
_cell.angle_alpha   90.00
_cell.angle_beta   90.00
_cell.angle_gamma   90.00
#
_symmetry.space_group_name_H-M   'P 1'
#
loop_
_entity.id
_entity.type
_entity.pdbx_description
1 polymer ?
#
loop_
_entity_poly.entity_id
_entity_poly.type
_entity_poly.pdbx_seq_one_letter_code
_entity_poly.pdbx_strand_id
1 'polypeptide(L)'
;MGDELDIMGNIRLIETYKTFLLTSVSDLHISMLKGSRANLDEIKDELSQIIILAYLLAKKLGIDYSSIDDKVIKKLKASLLDDEKSDTDYLSLITYLKEGRE
;
A
#
# COMPACT_ATOMS: atom_id res chain seq x y z
N MET A 1 24.35 19.81 13.05
CA MET A 1 23.55 19.25 14.18
C MET A 1 22.06 19.16 13.86
N GLY A 2 21.45 20.07 13.09
CA GLY A 2 20.03 19.95 12.69
C GLY A 2 19.76 18.82 11.69
N ASP A 3 20.59 18.69 10.65
CA ASP A 3 20.37 17.69 9.59
C ASP A 3 20.54 16.24 10.07
N GLU A 4 21.52 15.95 10.94
CA GLU A 4 21.68 14.61 11.52
C GLU A 4 20.48 14.19 12.39
N LEU A 5 19.88 15.12 13.14
CA LEU A 5 18.69 14.85 13.94
C LEU A 5 17.46 14.59 13.06
N ASP A 6 17.32 15.30 11.93
CA ASP A 6 16.24 15.08 10.96
C ASP A 6 16.42 13.74 10.21
N ILE A 7 17.65 13.40 9.83
CA ILE A 7 17.99 12.11 9.23
C ILE A 7 17.70 10.96 10.22
N MET A 8 18.17 11.05 11.46
CA MET A 8 17.90 10.04 12.49
C MET A 8 16.41 9.92 12.84
N GLY A 9 15.68 11.04 12.87
CA GLY A 9 14.24 11.07 13.07
C GLY A 9 13.47 10.36 11.95
N ASN A 10 13.86 10.60 10.70
CA ASN A 10 13.27 9.92 9.55
C ASN A 10 13.60 8.43 9.53
N ILE A 11 14.83 8.02 9.88
CA ILE A 11 15.19 6.60 10.01
C ILE A 11 14.31 5.90 11.05
N ARG A 12 14.14 6.50 12.23
CA ARG A 12 13.29 5.92 13.29
C ARG A 12 11.83 5.79 12.85
N LEU A 13 11.29 6.79 12.15
CA LEU A 13 9.93 6.74 11.61
C LEU A 13 9.79 5.68 10.53
N ILE A 14 10.79 5.52 9.64
CA ILE A 14 10.81 4.46 8.63
C ILE A 14 10.77 3.09 9.30
N GLU A 15 11.61 2.82 10.30
CA GLU A 15 11.59 1.55 11.02
C GLU A 15 10.25 1.30 11.73
N THR A 16 9.66 2.35 12.30
CA THR A 16 8.35 2.28 12.95
C THR A 16 7.25 1.93 11.95
N TYR A 17 7.21 2.60 10.80
CA TYR A 17 6.22 2.32 9.76
C TYR A 17 6.39 0.93 9.14
N LYS A 18 7.63 0.46 8.93
CA LYS A 18 7.87 -0.93 8.50
C LYS A 18 7.36 -1.94 9.53
N THR A 19 7.57 -1.68 10.82
CA THR A 19 7.06 -2.53 11.89
C THR A 19 5.54 -2.57 11.88
N PHE A 20 4.88 -1.41 11.78
CA PHE A 20 3.42 -1.35 11.66
C PHE A 20 2.91 -2.04 10.40
N LEU A 21 3.64 -1.95 9.28
CA LEU A 21 3.26 -2.63 8.05
C LEU A 21 3.27 -4.16 8.24
N LEU A 22 4.30 -4.69 8.89
CA LEU A 22 4.37 -6.11 9.24
C LEU A 22 3.24 -6.52 10.19
N THR A 23 2.93 -5.69 11.19
CA THR A 23 1.81 -5.94 12.11
C THR A 23 0.48 -5.93 11.37
N SER A 24 0.21 -4.98 10.49
CA SER A 24 -1.04 -4.93 9.72
C SER A 24 -1.21 -6.15 8.80
N VAL A 25 -0.12 -6.67 8.22
CA VAL A 25 -0.15 -7.92 7.46
C VAL A 25 -0.44 -9.13 8.38
N SER A 26 0.15 -9.16 9.57
CA SER A 26 -0.14 -10.19 10.57
C SER A 26 -1.61 -10.15 11.02
N ASP A 27 -2.16 -8.97 11.25
CA ASP A 27 -3.55 -8.78 11.66
C ASP A 27 -4.50 -9.22 10.54
N LEU A 28 -4.20 -8.86 9.29
CA LEU A 28 -4.94 -9.34 8.11
C LEU A 28 -4.98 -10.87 8.06
N HIS A 29 -3.86 -11.55 8.32
CA HIS A 29 -3.83 -13.02 8.40
C HIS A 29 -4.76 -13.54 9.49
N ILE A 30 -4.73 -12.95 10.69
CA ILE A 30 -5.58 -13.36 11.82
C ILE A 30 -7.06 -13.15 11.47
N SER A 31 -7.42 -12.01 10.88
CA SER A 31 -8.79 -11.69 10.49
C SER A 31 -9.31 -12.67 9.43
N MET A 32 -8.49 -13.03 8.43
CA MET A 32 -8.86 -14.00 7.40
C MET A 32 -8.93 -15.46 7.91
N LEU A 33 -8.18 -15.83 8.95
CA LEU A 33 -8.25 -17.16 9.57
C LEU A 33 -9.60 -17.45 10.24
N LYS A 34 -10.40 -16.41 10.56
CA LYS A 34 -11.76 -16.55 11.10
C LYS A 34 -12.75 -17.15 10.08
N GLY A 35 -12.35 -17.31 8.81
CA GLY A 35 -13.13 -17.97 7.76
C GLY A 35 -14.47 -17.27 7.53
N SER A 36 -15.57 -18.02 7.55
CA SER A 36 -16.93 -17.47 7.36
C SER A 36 -17.38 -16.51 8.48
N ARG A 37 -16.60 -16.36 9.56
CA ARG A 37 -16.83 -15.38 10.63
C ARG A 37 -15.91 -14.16 10.52
N ALA A 38 -15.09 -14.09 9.47
CA ALA A 38 -14.25 -12.92 9.23
C ALA A 38 -15.14 -11.69 9.07
N ASN A 39 -14.88 -10.66 9.86
CA ASN A 39 -15.54 -9.39 9.72
C ASN A 39 -14.93 -8.68 8.51
N LEU A 40 -15.72 -8.44 7.47
CA LEU A 40 -15.25 -7.75 6.27
C LEU A 40 -14.76 -6.33 6.57
N ASP A 41 -15.26 -5.70 7.63
CA ASP A 41 -14.79 -4.37 8.01
C ASP A 41 -13.41 -4.42 8.68
N GLU A 42 -13.10 -5.47 9.46
CA GLU A 42 -11.73 -5.69 9.97
C GLU A 42 -10.74 -5.83 8.79
N ILE A 43 -11.08 -6.68 7.80
CA ILE A 43 -10.26 -6.88 6.60
C ILE A 43 -10.04 -5.57 5.83
N LYS A 44 -11.09 -4.76 5.66
CA LYS A 44 -10.97 -3.44 5.00
C LYS A 44 -10.06 -2.50 5.79
N ASP A 45 -10.19 -2.47 7.11
CA ASP A 45 -9.36 -1.64 7.98
C ASP A 45 -7.88 -2.03 7.83
N GLU A 46 -7.56 -3.33 7.88
CA GLU A 46 -6.20 -3.82 7.73
C GLU A 46 -5.61 -3.53 6.34
N LEU A 47 -6.39 -3.75 5.26
CA LEU A 47 -5.98 -3.40 3.89
C LEU A 47 -5.75 -1.90 3.73
N SER A 48 -6.63 -1.07 4.31
CA SER A 48 -6.48 0.39 4.27
C SER A 48 -5.22 0.85 5.02
N GLN A 49 -4.92 0.25 6.18
CA GLN A 49 -3.74 0.54 6.97
C GLN A 49 -2.45 0.20 6.22
N ILE A 50 -2.43 -0.93 5.50
CA ILE A 50 -1.31 -1.33 4.63
C ILE A 50 -1.07 -0.26 3.55
N ILE A 51 -2.12 0.21 2.88
CA ILE A 51 -2.03 1.24 1.83
C ILE A 51 -1.51 2.56 2.40
N ILE A 52 -2.05 3.01 3.55
CA ILE A 52 -1.60 4.24 4.23
C ILE A 52 -0.11 4.15 4.59
N LEU A 53 0.33 3.04 5.18
CA LEU A 53 1.72 2.86 5.57
C LEU A 53 2.67 2.84 4.37
N ALA A 54 2.25 2.28 3.23
CA ALA A 54 3.02 2.32 2.00
C ALA A 54 3.28 3.77 1.52
N TYR A 55 2.25 4.63 1.54
CA TYR A 55 2.44 6.05 1.20
C TYR A 55 3.30 6.78 2.23
N LEU A 56 3.07 6.58 3.52
CA LEU A 56 3.86 7.25 4.57
C LEU A 56 5.34 6.86 4.49
N LEU A 57 5.65 5.60 4.21
CA LEU A 57 7.02 5.15 3.93
C LEU A 57 7.61 5.86 2.71
N ALA A 58 6.87 5.95 1.60
CA ALA A 58 7.31 6.67 0.42
C ALA A 58 7.68 8.12 0.75
N LYS A 59 6.82 8.84 1.50
CA LYS A 59 7.10 10.23 1.87
C LYS A 59 8.36 10.37 2.71
N LYS A 60 8.60 9.45 3.65
CA LYS A 60 9.82 9.46 4.49
C LYS A 60 11.09 9.12 3.72
N LEU A 61 10.97 8.47 2.57
CA LEU A 61 12.06 8.22 1.62
C LEU A 61 12.24 9.35 0.61
N GLY A 62 11.50 10.46 0.73
CA GLY A 62 11.55 11.58 -0.22
C GLY A 62 10.81 11.30 -1.54
N ILE A 63 9.90 10.34 -1.55
CA ILE A 63 9.08 9.97 -2.71
C ILE A 63 7.68 10.56 -2.52
N ASP A 64 7.22 11.34 -3.49
CA ASP A 64 5.86 11.89 -3.45
C ASP A 64 4.80 10.83 -3.74
N TYR A 65 3.60 11.01 -3.17
CA TYR A 65 2.49 10.06 -3.30
C TYR A 65 2.09 9.83 -4.77
N SER A 66 2.10 10.88 -5.60
CA SER A 66 1.83 10.79 -7.03
C SER A 66 2.83 9.91 -7.79
N SER A 67 4.08 9.84 -7.33
CA SER A 67 5.09 8.97 -7.94
C SER A 67 4.82 7.48 -7.65
N ILE A 68 4.33 7.17 -6.44
CA ILE A 68 3.85 5.82 -6.10
C ILE A 68 2.64 5.46 -6.95
N ASP A 69 1.70 6.40 -7.08
CA ASP A 69 0.49 6.27 -7.88
C ASP A 69 0.78 5.93 -9.35
N ASP A 70 1.66 6.69 -9.97
CA ASP A 70 2.13 6.44 -11.33
C ASP A 70 2.80 5.07 -11.45
N LYS A 71 3.57 4.67 -10.44
CA LYS A 71 4.24 3.37 -10.43
C LYS A 71 3.24 2.21 -10.29
N VAL A 72 2.19 2.36 -9.49
CA VAL A 72 1.10 1.39 -9.36
C VAL A 72 0.40 1.21 -10.72
N ILE A 73 -0.01 2.30 -11.37
CA ILE A 73 -0.66 2.24 -12.70
C ILE A 73 0.25 1.58 -13.74
N LYS A 74 1.55 1.91 -13.76
CA LYS A 74 2.52 1.29 -14.68
C LYS A 74 2.66 -0.21 -14.43
N LYS A 75 2.68 -0.66 -13.17
CA LYS A 75 2.73 -2.09 -12.82
C LYS A 75 1.45 -2.82 -13.27
N LEU A 76 0.27 -2.25 -13.00
CA LEU A 76 -1.00 -2.84 -13.41
C LEU A 76 -1.08 -2.99 -14.94
N LYS A 77 -0.63 -1.98 -15.69
CA LYS A 77 -0.56 -2.06 -17.17
C LYS A 77 0.43 -3.11 -17.66
N ALA A 78 1.55 -3.29 -16.98
CA ALA A 78 2.52 -4.33 -17.34
C ALA A 78 1.94 -5.73 -17.10
N SER A 79 1.24 -5.94 -15.97
CA SER A 79 0.55 -7.21 -15.67
C SER A 79 -0.48 -7.59 -16.74
N LEU A 80 -1.14 -6.62 -17.37
CA LEU A 80 -2.07 -6.87 -18.48
C LEU A 80 -1.38 -7.31 -19.79
N LEU A 81 -0.08 -7.02 -19.97
CA LEU A 81 0.67 -7.39 -21.17
C LEU A 81 1.32 -8.78 -21.02
N ASP A 82 1.63 -9.17 -19.79
CA ASP A 82 2.34 -10.42 -19.48
C ASP A 82 1.39 -11.64 -19.39
N ASP A 83 0.07 -11.44 -19.41
CA ASP A 83 -0.93 -12.50 -19.19
C ASP A 83 -1.72 -12.86 -20.47
N GLU A 84 -1.90 -14.16 -20.72
CA GLU A 84 -2.79 -14.67 -21.80
C GLU A 84 -4.27 -14.53 -21.43
N LYS A 85 -4.59 -14.25 -20.16
CA LYS A 85 -5.96 -14.01 -19.68
C LYS A 85 -6.16 -12.54 -19.38
N SER A 86 -7.15 -11.95 -20.04
CA SER A 86 -7.74 -10.65 -19.71
C SER A 86 -8.19 -10.64 -18.25
N ASP A 87 -7.35 -10.15 -17.35
CA ASP A 87 -7.72 -10.03 -15.95
C ASP A 87 -8.58 -8.76 -15.74
N THR A 88 -9.89 -8.98 -15.68
CA THR A 88 -10.91 -7.93 -15.52
C THR A 88 -10.70 -7.11 -14.25
N ASP A 89 -10.05 -7.68 -13.24
CA ASP A 89 -9.83 -7.02 -11.96
C ASP A 89 -8.73 -5.96 -12.07
N TYR A 90 -7.69 -6.20 -12.87
CA TYR A 90 -6.64 -5.20 -13.12
C TYR A 90 -7.16 -4.02 -13.93
N LEU A 91 -7.99 -4.30 -14.95
CA LEU A 91 -8.60 -3.24 -15.76
C LEU A 91 -9.55 -2.38 -14.94
N SER A 92 -10.43 -3.00 -14.15
CA SER A 92 -11.36 -2.29 -13.27
C SER A 92 -10.62 -1.46 -12.23
N LEU A 93 -9.52 -1.98 -11.65
CA LEU A 93 -8.68 -1.23 -10.72
C LEU A 93 -7.99 -0.03 -11.39
N ILE A 94 -7.48 -0.17 -12.62
CA ILE A 94 -6.89 0.96 -13.36
C ILE A 94 -7.94 2.06 -13.58
N THR A 95 -9.17 1.69 -13.95
CA THR A 95 -10.26 2.65 -14.16
C THR A 95 -10.60 3.38 -12.86
N TYR A 96 -10.84 2.64 -11.78
CA TYR A 96 -11.13 3.21 -10.46
C TYR A 96 -10.05 4.19 -9.99
N LEU A 97 -8.77 3.82 -10.13
CA LEU A 97 -7.65 4.67 -9.70
C LEU A 97 -7.50 5.92 -10.56
N LYS A 98 -7.92 5.92 -11.82
CA LYS A 98 -7.90 7.13 -12.65
C LYS A 98 -9.03 8.07 -12.30
N GLU A 99 -10.24 7.55 -12.13
CA GLU A 99 -11.43 8.35 -11.80
C GLU A 99 -11.31 9.03 -10.43
N GLY A 100 -10.67 8.39 -9.45
CA GLY A 100 -10.46 8.97 -8.11
C GLY A 100 -9.26 9.92 -7.99
N ARG A 101 -8.54 10.20 -9.08
CA ARG A 101 -7.30 11.01 -9.08
C ARG A 101 -7.34 12.21 -10.03
N GLU A 102 -8.50 12.52 -10.61
CA GLU A 102 -8.80 13.78 -11.29
C GLU A 102 -9.31 14.84 -10.31
#